data_AF-A0A933R233-F1
#
_entry.id   AF-A0A933R233-F1
#
_cell.length_a   1.000
_cell.length_b   1.000
_cell.length_c   1.000
_cell.angle_alpha   90.00
_cell.angle_beta   90.00
_cell.angle_gamma   90.00
#
_symmetry.space_group_name_H-M   'P 1'
#
loop_
_entity.id
_entity.type
_entity.pdbx_description
1 polymer ?
#
loop_
_entity_poly.entity_id
_entity_poly.type
_entity_poly.pdbx_seq_one_letter_code
_entity_poly.pdbx_strand_id
1 'polypeptide(L)'
;MMIADINPGSGTRRTWLQHIHLDGTLLFGLIMACAIGSVVLYSASSGSLEVMERQVLRLALGFGTMTLIAQIPPRHLRLWTPWLFGAGVALLTAVLVVGDIGKGAQRWLDL
;
A
#
# COMPACT_ATOMS: atom_id res chain seq x y z
N MET A 1 26.37 18.18 -50.76
CA MET A 1 25.00 18.64 -50.46
C MET A 1 24.21 17.42 -50.00
N MET A 2 24.41 17.00 -48.74
CA MET A 2 23.66 17.42 -47.55
C MET A 2 22.27 16.79 -47.47
N ILE A 3 22.25 15.58 -46.91
CA ILE A 3 21.18 15.04 -46.07
C ILE A 3 21.91 14.20 -45.01
N ALA A 4 22.64 14.82 -44.08
CA ALA A 4 22.14 15.31 -42.80
C ALA A 4 21.32 14.23 -42.08
N ASP A 5 21.96 13.65 -41.07
CA ASP A 5 21.48 12.62 -40.18
C ASP A 5 20.05 12.85 -39.68
N ILE A 6 19.14 11.97 -40.08
CA ILE A 6 17.94 11.66 -39.32
C ILE A 6 18.24 10.42 -38.48
N ASN A 7 19.09 10.62 -37.48
CA ASN A 7 19.07 9.79 -36.28
C ASN A 7 17.99 10.39 -35.38
N PRO A 8 16.75 9.86 -35.34
CA PRO A 8 15.91 10.11 -34.20
C PRO A 8 16.60 9.43 -33.03
N GLY A 9 17.46 10.18 -32.34
CA GLY A 9 17.78 9.93 -30.96
C GLY A 9 16.48 10.03 -30.17
N SER A 10 15.60 9.04 -30.33
CA SER A 10 14.56 8.70 -29.38
C SER A 10 15.28 8.13 -28.18
N GLY A 11 16.02 9.00 -27.49
CA GLY A 11 16.12 8.93 -26.06
C GLY A 11 14.70 9.03 -25.58
N THR A 12 14.02 7.88 -25.54
CA THR A 12 12.85 7.65 -24.73
C THR A 12 13.24 8.24 -23.40
N ARG A 13 12.74 9.44 -23.09
CA ARG A 13 12.93 10.04 -21.78
C ARG A 13 12.30 9.01 -20.87
N ARG A 14 13.14 8.16 -20.28
CA ARG A 14 12.73 7.21 -19.27
C ARG A 14 12.32 8.10 -18.12
N THR A 15 11.04 8.47 -18.16
CA THR A 15 10.43 9.36 -17.22
C THR A 15 10.76 8.81 -15.85
N TRP A 16 11.23 9.68 -14.95
CA TRP A 16 11.53 9.33 -13.56
C TRP A 16 10.43 8.47 -12.89
N LEU A 17 9.18 8.61 -13.35
CA LEU A 17 8.01 7.79 -13.02
C LEU A 17 8.16 6.28 -13.31
N GLN A 18 8.88 5.87 -14.35
CA GLN A 18 9.13 4.45 -14.66
C GLN A 18 10.15 3.81 -13.71
N HIS A 19 11.04 4.60 -13.11
CA HIS A 19 12.01 4.08 -12.13
C HIS A 19 11.37 3.76 -10.78
N ILE A 20 10.18 4.31 -10.49
CA ILE A 20 9.52 4.17 -9.18
C ILE A 20 8.39 3.12 -9.23
N HIS A 21 8.13 2.45 -10.36
CA HIS A 21 7.04 1.45 -10.52
C HIS A 21 5.66 1.92 -9.99
N LEU A 22 5.46 3.23 -9.90
CA LEU A 22 4.32 3.85 -9.25
C LEU A 22 3.50 4.54 -10.35
N ASP A 23 2.39 3.91 -10.72
CA ASP A 23 1.45 4.44 -11.69
C ASP A 23 0.82 5.71 -11.12
N GLY A 24 1.25 6.88 -11.60
CA GLY A 24 0.79 8.18 -11.11
C GLY A 24 -0.73 8.33 -11.13
N THR A 25 -1.41 7.71 -12.10
CA THR A 25 -2.88 7.66 -12.17
C THR A 25 -3.50 6.87 -11.02
N LEU A 26 -2.92 5.73 -10.64
CA LEU A 26 -3.42 4.91 -9.53
C LEU A 26 -3.15 5.60 -8.19
N LEU A 27 -1.97 6.19 -8.01
CA LEU A 27 -1.65 6.94 -6.80
C LEU A 27 -2.58 8.15 -6.63
N PHE A 28 -2.88 8.86 -7.73
CA PHE A 28 -3.84 9.96 -7.70
C PHE A 28 -5.23 9.47 -7.28
N GLY A 29 -5.73 8.39 -7.88
CA GLY A 29 -7.01 7.79 -7.50
C GLY A 29 -7.05 7.36 -6.03
N LEU A 30 -5.96 6.77 -5.52
CA LEU A 30 -5.82 6.35 -4.14
C LEU A 30 -5.87 7.55 -3.17
N ILE A 31 -5.11 8.61 -3.44
CA ILE A 31 -5.11 9.83 -2.61
C ILE A 31 -6.52 10.44 -2.59
N MET A 32 -7.20 10.46 -3.74
CA MET A 32 -8.55 11.02 -3.84
C MET A 32 -9.57 10.19 -3.03
N ALA A 33 -9.51 8.86 -3.12
CA ALA A 33 -10.33 7.96 -2.32
C ALA A 33 -10.07 8.14 -0.81
N CYS A 34 -8.79 8.24 -0.42
CA CYS A 34 -8.41 8.51 0.96
C CYS A 34 -8.92 9.85 1.47
N ALA A 35 -8.85 10.92 0.67
CA ALA A 35 -9.35 12.24 1.04
C ALA A 35 -10.86 12.21 1.28
N ILE A 36 -11.62 11.57 0.38
CA ILE A 36 -13.07 11.39 0.54
C ILE A 36 -13.38 10.59 1.82
N GLY A 37 -12.66 9.49 2.05
CA GLY A 37 -12.82 8.66 3.25
C GLY A 37 -12.56 9.43 4.55
N SER A 38 -11.53 10.27 4.57
CA SER A 38 -11.22 11.13 5.74
C SER A 38 -12.29 12.19 5.98
N VAL A 39 -12.85 12.79 4.93
CA VAL A 39 -13.97 13.74 5.04
C VAL A 39 -15.24 13.06 5.57
N VAL A 40 -15.56 11.87 5.07
CA VAL A 40 -16.71 11.07 5.55
C VAL A 40 -16.51 10.69 7.02
N LEU A 41 -15.31 10.25 7.39
CA LEU A 41 -15.01 9.91 8.77
C LEU A 41 -15.14 11.11 9.70
N TYR A 42 -14.62 12.27 9.30
CA TYR A 42 -14.75 13.52 10.07
C TYR A 42 -16.22 13.89 10.29
N SER A 43 -17.05 13.71 9.26
CA SER A 43 -18.48 13.98 9.35
C SER A 43 -19.20 12.99 10.26
N ALA A 44 -18.81 11.71 10.25
CA ALA A 44 -19.40 10.68 11.10
C ALA A 44 -18.93 10.76 12.56
N SER A 45 -17.70 11.25 12.80
CA SER A 45 -17.09 11.32 14.12
C SER A 45 -17.48 12.58 14.91
N SER A 46 -18.49 13.33 14.46
CA SER A 46 -18.98 14.56 15.11
C SER A 46 -17.88 15.58 15.46
N GLY A 47 -16.80 15.64 14.68
CA GLY A 47 -15.67 16.56 14.93
C GLY A 47 -14.65 16.11 15.98
N SER A 48 -14.65 14.85 16.42
CA SER A 48 -13.63 14.34 17.35
C SER A 48 -12.24 14.32 16.72
N LEU A 49 -11.34 15.17 17.22
CA LEU A 49 -9.95 15.23 16.76
C LEU A 49 -9.17 13.93 17.01
N GLU A 50 -9.51 13.19 18.08
CA GLU A 50 -8.84 11.92 18.40
C GLU A 50 -9.05 10.84 17.32
N VAL A 51 -10.25 10.76 16.74
CA VAL A 51 -10.55 9.83 15.65
C VAL A 51 -9.81 10.22 14.37
N MET A 52 -9.68 11.52 14.11
CA MET A 52 -8.92 12.03 12.97
C MET A 52 -7.42 11.75 13.13
N GLU A 53 -6.84 11.95 14.32
CA GLU A 53 -5.43 11.66 14.59
C GLU A 53 -5.12 10.17 14.35
N ARG A 54 -5.96 9.27 14.87
CA ARG A 54 -5.84 7.83 14.63
C ARG A 54 -5.98 7.49 13.14
N GLN A 55 -6.88 8.15 12.42
CA GLN A 55 -7.06 7.96 10.99
C GLN A 55 -5.82 8.39 10.20
N VAL A 56 -5.26 9.56 10.53
CA VAL A 56 -4.05 10.09 9.89
C VAL A 56 -2.86 9.17 10.16
N LEU A 57 -2.70 8.66 11.38
CA LEU A 57 -1.66 7.67 11.70
C LEU A 57 -1.82 6.39 10.89
N ARG A 58 -3.04 5.84 10.77
CA ARG A 58 -3.31 4.65 9.95
C ARG A 58 -3.02 4.90 8.48
N LEU A 59 -3.36 6.08 7.97
CA LEU A 59 -3.04 6.52 6.62
C LEU A 59 -1.52 6.63 6.42
N ALA A 60 -0.81 7.28 7.33
CA ALA A 60 0.64 7.43 7.27
C ALA A 60 1.35 6.08 7.29
N LEU A 61 0.93 5.16 8.17
CA LEU A 61 1.45 3.79 8.22
C LEU A 61 1.15 3.03 6.92
N GLY A 62 -0.06 3.15 6.38
CA GLY A 62 -0.45 2.52 5.11
C GLY A 62 0.37 3.03 3.93
N PHE A 63 0.46 4.34 3.73
CA PHE A 63 1.24 4.96 2.66
C PHE A 63 2.75 4.70 2.83
N GLY A 64 3.27 4.74 4.05
CA GLY A 64 4.66 4.40 4.35
C GLY A 64 4.97 2.95 3.97
N THR A 65 4.14 2.00 4.43
CA THR A 65 4.30 0.58 4.12
C THR A 65 4.18 0.31 2.62
N MET A 66 3.19 0.91 1.95
CA MET A 66 3.01 0.81 0.50
C MET A 66 4.27 1.29 -0.23
N THR A 67 4.81 2.45 0.16
CA THR A 67 6.00 3.03 -0.47
C THR A 67 7.24 2.17 -0.25
N LEU A 68 7.42 1.63 0.96
CA LEU A 68 8.52 0.72 1.28
C LEU A 68 8.45 -0.55 0.44
N ILE A 69 7.27 -1.18 0.33
CA ILE A 69 7.08 -2.41 -0.45
C ILE A 69 7.21 -2.13 -1.95
N ALA A 70 6.68 -1.00 -2.44
CA ALA A 70 6.75 -0.61 -3.85
C ALA A 70 8.19 -0.40 -4.35
N GLN A 71 9.13 -0.04 -3.46
CA GLN A 71 10.54 0.05 -3.80
C GLN A 71 11.22 -1.32 -3.97
N ILE A 72 10.62 -2.40 -3.46
CA ILE A 72 11.19 -3.75 -3.55
C ILE A 72 10.93 -4.32 -4.95
N PRO A 73 11.98 -4.73 -5.69
CA PRO A 73 11.80 -5.31 -7.02
C PRO A 73 10.91 -6.56 -6.97
N PRO A 74 9.99 -6.76 -7.93
CA PRO A 74 9.03 -7.87 -7.92
C PRO A 74 9.70 -9.26 -7.91
N ARG A 75 10.96 -9.36 -8.34
CA ARG A 75 11.77 -10.57 -8.26
C ARG A 75 12.04 -11.02 -6.82
N HIS A 76 12.26 -10.09 -5.89
CA HIS A 76 12.45 -10.43 -4.48
C HIS A 76 11.13 -10.88 -3.86
N LEU A 77 10.03 -10.18 -4.13
CA LEU A 77 8.70 -10.57 -3.61
C LEU A 77 8.32 -12.00 -3.98
N ARG A 78 8.68 -12.45 -5.20
CA ARG A 78 8.42 -13.82 -5.66
C ARG A 78 9.20 -14.89 -4.86
N LEU A 79 10.40 -14.59 -4.40
CA LEU A 79 11.19 -15.50 -3.56
C LEU A 79 10.67 -15.58 -2.13
N TRP A 80 10.13 -14.47 -1.61
CA TRP A 80 9.55 -14.39 -0.27
C TRP A 80 8.12 -14.93 -0.20
N THR A 81 7.46 -15.13 -1.35
CA THR A 81 6.08 -15.64 -1.45
C THR A 81 5.83 -16.91 -0.63
N PRO A 82 6.62 -18.00 -0.74
CA PRO A 82 6.38 -19.21 0.05
C PRO A 82 6.56 -18.98 1.56
N TRP A 83 7.48 -18.11 1.97
CA TRP A 83 7.71 -17.78 3.39
C TRP A 83 6.57 -16.95 3.98
N LEU A 84 6.11 -15.92 3.27
CA LEU A 84 4.95 -15.12 3.67
C LEU A 84 3.67 -15.96 3.74
N PHE A 85 3.49 -16.86 2.78
CA PHE A 85 2.36 -17.80 2.80
C PHE A 85 2.44 -18.74 4.00
N GLY A 86 3.60 -19.34 4.26
CA GLY A 86 3.83 -20.19 5.44
C GLY A 86 3.59 -19.44 6.75
N ALA A 87 4.05 -18.20 6.85
CA ALA A 87 3.80 -17.32 7.99
C ALA A 87 2.30 -17.02 8.17
N GLY A 88 1.57 -16.78 7.07
CA GLY A 88 0.12 -16.59 7.12
C GLY A 88 -0.63 -17.83 7.58
N VAL A 89 -0.25 -19.01 7.10
CA VAL A 89 -0.81 -20.30 7.56
C VAL A 89 -0.47 -20.56 9.02
N ALA A 90 0.76 -20.26 9.45
CA ALA A 90 1.16 -20.36 10.84
C ALA A 90 0.35 -19.42 11.73
N LEU A 91 0.12 -18.17 11.30
CA LEU A 91 -0.69 -17.20 12.03
C LEU A 91 -2.16 -17.65 12.13
N LEU A 92 -2.74 -18.18 11.06
CA LEU A 92 -4.09 -18.76 11.09
C LEU A 92 -4.18 -19.92 12.09
N THR A 93 -3.16 -20.79 12.11
CA THR A 93 -3.06 -21.90 13.06
C THR A 93 -2.91 -21.38 14.49
N ALA A 94 -2.12 -20.32 14.70
CA ALA A 94 -1.95 -19.69 16.01
C ALA A 94 -3.25 -19.06 16.53
N VAL A 95 -4.02 -18.40 15.66
CA VAL A 95 -5.35 -17.85 16.00
C VAL A 95 -6.31 -18.95 16.47
N LEU A 96 -6.28 -20.13 15.85
CA LEU A 96 -7.11 -21.27 16.28
C LEU A 96 -6.76 -21.76 17.70
N VAL A 97 -5.47 -21.71 18.07
CA VAL A 97 -4.98 -22.24 19.36
C VAL A 97 -5.06 -21.20 20.49
N VAL A 98 -4.83 -19.92 20.20
CA VAL A 98 -4.62 -18.85 21.21
C VAL A 98 -5.66 -17.72 21.11
N GLY A 99 -6.55 -17.72 20.11
CA GLY A 99 -7.50 -16.62 19.94
C GLY A 99 -8.52 -16.52 21.07
N ASP A 100 -8.91 -15.31 21.42
CA ASP A 100 -9.99 -15.07 22.38
C ASP A 100 -11.37 -15.13 21.69
N ILE A 101 -12.36 -15.74 22.35
CA ILE A 101 -13.69 -16.01 21.76
C ILE A 101 -14.61 -14.82 22.02
N GLY A 102 -14.51 -13.79 21.17
CA GLY A 102 -15.47 -12.68 21.13
C GLY A 102 -16.59 -12.93 20.12
N LYS A 103 -17.71 -13.52 20.55
CA LYS A 103 -18.95 -13.73 19.76
C LYS A 103 -18.84 -14.74 18.59
N GLY A 104 -18.38 -15.96 18.88
CA GLY A 104 -18.53 -17.12 17.98
C GLY A 104 -17.50 -17.25 16.85
N ALA A 105 -16.57 -16.30 16.71
CA ALA A 105 -15.39 -16.41 15.85
C ALA A 105 -14.20 -15.63 16.46
N GLN A 106 -13.04 -16.28 16.60
CA GLN A 106 -11.78 -15.64 17.02
C GLN A 106 -11.34 -14.66 15.93
N ARG A 107 -11.42 -13.35 16.19
CA ARG A 107 -11.30 -12.33 15.13
C ARG A 107 -10.13 -11.34 15.31
N TRP A 108 -9.63 -11.18 16.53
CA TRP A 108 -8.52 -10.27 16.82
C TRP A 108 -7.52 -10.98 17.74
N LEU A 109 -6.25 -10.87 17.39
CA LEU A 109 -5.16 -11.20 18.29
C LEU A 109 -5.01 -9.95 19.18
N ASP A 110 -5.66 -9.96 20.35
CA ASP A 110 -5.38 -8.97 21.39
C ASP A 110 -4.03 -9.35 22.01
N LEU A 111 -3.03 -8.48 21.80
CA LEU A 111 -1.69 -8.54 22.38
C LEU A 111 -1.54 -7.47 23.45
#